data_AF-A0A7Z9ZPC9-F1
#
_entry.id   AF-A0A7Z9ZPC9-F1
#
_cell.length_a   1.000
_cell.length_b   1.000
_cell.length_c   1.000
_cell.angle_alpha   90.00
_cell.angle_beta   90.00
_cell.angle_gamma   90.00
#
_symmetry.space_group_name_H-M   'P 1'
#
loop_
_entity.id
_entity.type
_entity.pdbx_description
1 polymer ?
#
loop_
_entity_poly.entity_id
_entity_poly.type
_entity_poly.pdbx_seq_one_letter_code
_entity_poly.pdbx_strand_id
1 'polypeptide(L)'
;MNKIAIRLCGGTILGALFGLLCFYGFTNNPHLDSSVQIYATWSFSNLIMWDLIANRSAIGFVVGLMGFITIHPLFGFKLPSFLRGFVIGSFISLTLAIGAAMGGNNEPIKTFWILTITGGIIGLIIDVILTKIAGQGADLK
;
A
#
# COMPACT_ATOMS: atom_id res chain seq x y z
N MET A 1 18.89 -17.03 -8.10
CA MET A 1 18.37 -16.04 -7.11
C MET A 1 17.22 -16.67 -6.36
N ASN A 2 17.17 -16.52 -5.04
CA ASN A 2 16.08 -17.04 -4.23
C ASN A 2 14.79 -16.27 -4.59
N LYS A 3 13.78 -16.94 -5.19
CA LYS A 3 12.56 -16.28 -5.71
C LYS A 3 11.83 -15.49 -4.62
N ILE A 4 11.95 -15.96 -3.37
CA ILE A 4 11.44 -15.29 -2.17
C ILE A 4 12.08 -13.90 -2.01
N ALA A 5 13.40 -13.79 -2.18
CA ALA A 5 14.11 -12.52 -2.07
C ALA A 5 13.68 -11.53 -3.16
N ILE A 6 13.49 -12.02 -4.40
CA ILE A 6 12.96 -11.19 -5.50
C ILE A 6 11.58 -10.64 -5.13
N ARG A 7 10.73 -11.49 -4.53
CA ARG A 7 9.37 -11.10 -4.17
C ARG A 7 9.32 -10.08 -3.04
N LEU A 8 10.16 -10.25 -2.02
CA LEU A 8 10.28 -9.31 -0.89
C LEU A 8 10.87 -7.98 -1.32
N CYS A 9 12.02 -8.01 -1.99
CA CYS A 9 12.68 -6.80 -2.46
C CYS A 9 11.83 -6.08 -3.51
N GLY A 10 11.33 -6.82 -4.50
CA GLY A 10 10.45 -6.27 -5.55
C GLY A 10 9.17 -5.67 -4.99
N GLY A 11 8.54 -6.34 -4.00
CA GLY A 11 7.33 -5.83 -3.36
C GLY A 11 7.59 -4.53 -2.61
N THR A 12 8.67 -4.49 -1.82
CA THR A 12 9.05 -3.31 -1.04
C THR A 12 9.39 -2.13 -1.95
N ILE A 13 10.17 -2.37 -3.02
CA ILE A 13 10.53 -1.33 -4.01
C ILE A 13 9.28 -0.80 -4.73
N LEU A 14 8.40 -1.68 -5.21
CA LEU A 14 7.14 -1.26 -5.84
C LEU A 14 6.27 -0.46 -4.87
N GLY A 15 6.15 -0.92 -3.62
CA GLY A 15 5.43 -0.20 -2.56
C GLY A 15 5.99 1.21 -2.34
N ALA A 16 7.31 1.36 -2.23
CA ALA A 16 7.97 2.65 -2.08
C ALA A 16 7.71 3.58 -3.28
N LEU A 17 7.80 3.04 -4.51
CA LEU A 17 7.50 3.80 -5.74
C LEU A 17 6.05 4.28 -5.79
N PHE A 18 5.08 3.43 -5.42
CA PHE A 18 3.69 3.84 -5.31
C PHE A 18 3.49 4.89 -4.21
N GLY A 19 4.20 4.79 -3.09
CA GLY A 19 4.22 5.81 -2.05
C GLY A 19 4.68 7.17 -2.59
N LEU A 20 5.80 7.20 -3.30
CA LEU A 20 6.30 8.41 -3.96
C LEU A 20 5.32 8.97 -4.99
N LEU A 21 4.70 8.10 -5.79
CA LEU A 21 3.72 8.52 -6.80
C LEU A 21 2.45 9.09 -6.15
N CYS A 22 1.95 8.48 -5.08
CA CYS A 22 0.82 9.01 -4.34
C CYS A 22 1.15 10.35 -3.67
N PHE A 23 2.37 10.50 -3.13
CA PHE A 23 2.83 11.78 -2.59
C PHE A 23 2.92 12.84 -3.69
N TYR A 24 3.54 12.53 -4.83
CA TYR A 24 3.60 13.43 -5.98
C TYR A 24 2.20 13.83 -6.48
N GLY A 25 1.26 12.90 -6.53
CA GLY A 25 -0.13 13.19 -6.90
C GLY A 25 -0.82 14.10 -5.87
N PHE A 26 -0.51 13.93 -4.59
CA PHE A 26 -1.00 14.81 -3.52
C PHE A 26 -0.41 16.22 -3.65
N THR A 27 0.91 16.36 -3.86
CA THR A 27 1.55 17.68 -3.96
C THR A 27 1.10 18.48 -5.17
N ASN A 28 0.70 17.83 -6.26
CA ASN A 28 0.31 18.50 -7.51
C ASN A 28 -1.21 18.62 -7.69
N ASN A 29 -2.02 18.30 -6.68
CA ASN A 29 -3.46 18.38 -6.83
C ASN A 29 -3.94 19.84 -6.73
N PRO A 30 -4.50 20.44 -7.80
CA PRO A 30 -4.93 21.84 -7.80
C PRO A 30 -6.16 22.09 -6.91
N HIS A 31 -6.83 21.03 -6.44
CA HIS A 31 -7.99 21.12 -5.56
C HIS A 31 -7.65 21.14 -4.07
N LEU A 32 -6.37 21.03 -3.69
CA LEU A 32 -5.93 21.19 -2.31
C LEU A 32 -5.74 22.65 -1.97
N ASP A 33 -6.20 23.06 -0.78
CA ASP A 33 -5.96 24.42 -0.27
C ASP A 33 -4.45 24.73 -0.26
N SER A 34 -4.11 25.96 -0.63
CA SER A 34 -2.73 26.45 -0.73
C SER A 34 -1.95 26.34 0.59
N SER A 35 -2.64 26.38 1.74
CA SER A 35 -2.04 26.13 3.05
C SER A 35 -1.52 24.69 3.18
N VAL A 36 -2.28 23.69 2.72
CA VAL A 36 -1.89 22.27 2.72
C VAL A 36 -0.75 22.01 1.73
N GLN A 37 -0.75 22.70 0.59
CA GLN A 37 0.35 22.59 -0.39
C GLN A 37 1.69 23.09 0.16
N ILE A 38 1.70 24.15 0.99
CA ILE A 38 2.94 24.66 1.61
C ILE A 38 3.52 23.63 2.59
N TYR A 39 2.65 22.97 3.37
CA TYR A 39 3.07 21.86 4.24
C TYR A 39 3.41 20.60 3.46
N ALA A 40 3.01 20.47 2.20
CA ALA A 40 3.30 19.33 1.32
C ALA A 40 4.49 19.58 0.37
N THR A 41 5.25 20.66 0.55
CA THR A 41 6.49 20.87 -0.19
C THR A 41 7.47 19.71 0.06
N TRP A 42 8.35 19.44 -0.91
CA TRP A 42 9.38 18.39 -0.91
C TRP A 42 10.48 18.64 0.14
N SER A 43 10.10 18.91 1.38
CA SER A 43 10.99 18.97 2.51
C SER A 43 11.22 17.55 3.02
N PHE A 44 12.48 17.17 3.17
CA PHE A 44 12.87 15.89 3.76
C PHE A 44 12.30 15.71 5.19
N SER A 45 11.97 16.81 5.87
CA SER A 45 11.39 16.82 7.23
C SER A 45 9.89 16.55 7.27
N ASN A 46 9.25 16.29 6.12
CA ASN A 46 7.81 16.19 6.03
C ASN A 46 7.32 14.79 6.49
N LEU A 47 6.81 14.72 7.73
CA LEU A 47 6.32 13.48 8.35
C LEU A 47 5.27 12.76 7.49
N ILE A 48 4.40 13.50 6.81
CA ILE A 48 3.33 12.95 5.96
C ILE A 48 3.89 12.18 4.76
N MET A 49 4.96 12.68 4.14
CA MET A 49 5.61 12.00 3.02
C MET A 49 6.14 10.62 3.46
N TRP A 50 6.84 10.59 4.59
CA TRP A 50 7.41 9.37 5.12
C TRP A 50 6.37 8.37 5.58
N ASP A 51 5.29 8.83 6.23
CA ASP A 51 4.17 7.95 6.60
C ASP A 51 3.53 7.29 5.38
N LEU A 52 3.36 8.05 4.29
CA LEU A 52 2.78 7.52 3.06
C LEU A 52 3.71 6.50 2.39
N ILE A 53 5.01 6.82 2.27
CA ILE A 53 6.03 5.92 1.71
C ILE A 53 6.15 4.65 2.57
N ALA A 54 6.22 4.80 3.89
CA ALA A 54 6.32 3.68 4.82
C ALA A 54 5.08 2.79 4.75
N ASN A 55 3.88 3.36 4.72
CA ASN A 55 2.64 2.60 4.58
C ASN A 55 2.60 1.81 3.27
N ARG A 56 2.92 2.43 2.12
CA ARG A 56 2.91 1.74 0.82
C ARG A 56 4.03 0.71 0.70
N SER A 57 5.20 0.97 1.28
CA SER A 57 6.29 -0.01 1.38
C SER A 57 5.89 -1.20 2.23
N ALA A 58 5.19 -0.99 3.35
CA ALA A 58 4.67 -2.05 4.21
C ALA A 58 3.64 -2.91 3.47
N ILE A 59 2.74 -2.31 2.68
CA ILE A 59 1.83 -3.07 1.79
C ILE A 59 2.64 -3.96 0.86
N GLY A 60 3.63 -3.39 0.16
CA GLY A 60 4.47 -4.14 -0.77
C GLY A 60 5.22 -5.30 -0.12
N PHE A 61 5.78 -5.07 1.07
CA PHE A 61 6.47 -6.09 1.85
C PHE A 61 5.54 -7.23 2.27
N VAL A 62 4.39 -6.90 2.88
CA VAL A 62 3.45 -7.91 3.38
C VAL A 62 2.79 -8.66 2.24
N VAL A 63 2.41 -8.00 1.14
CA VAL A 63 1.91 -8.67 -0.07
C VAL A 63 2.98 -9.61 -0.66
N GLY A 64 4.25 -9.20 -0.65
CA GLY A 64 5.39 -10.04 -1.01
C GLY A 64 5.48 -11.31 -0.16
N LEU A 65 5.37 -11.19 1.17
CA LEU A 65 5.35 -12.33 2.10
C LEU A 65 4.13 -13.24 1.89
N MET A 66 2.95 -12.64 1.72
CA MET A 66 1.69 -13.35 1.53
C MET A 66 1.68 -14.16 0.23
N GLY A 67 2.59 -13.90 -0.70
CA GLY A 67 2.92 -14.78 -1.83
C GLY A 67 3.13 -16.25 -1.47
N PHE A 68 3.69 -16.50 -0.29
CA PHE A 68 3.93 -17.83 0.26
C PHE A 68 2.72 -18.37 1.03
N ILE A 69 1.96 -17.49 1.68
CA ILE A 69 0.84 -17.83 2.54
C ILE A 69 -0.46 -17.81 1.73
N THR A 70 -0.89 -18.98 1.27
CA THR A 70 -2.15 -19.16 0.52
C THR A 70 -3.39 -19.27 1.41
N ILE A 71 -3.20 -19.44 2.73
CA ILE A 71 -4.26 -19.61 3.72
C ILE A 71 -4.35 -18.34 4.58
N HIS A 72 -5.55 -17.79 4.74
CA HIS A 72 -5.76 -16.61 5.59
C HIS A 72 -5.32 -16.90 7.04
N PRO A 73 -4.42 -16.10 7.65
CA PRO A 73 -3.86 -16.41 8.97
C PRO A 73 -4.92 -16.44 10.09
N LEU A 74 -5.92 -15.56 10.03
CA LEU A 74 -6.99 -15.49 11.04
C LEU A 74 -8.14 -16.48 10.80
N PHE A 75 -8.59 -16.65 9.56
CA PHE A 75 -9.83 -17.38 9.25
C PHE A 75 -9.61 -18.76 8.64
N GLY A 76 -8.37 -19.13 8.29
CA GLY A 76 -8.03 -20.47 7.79
C GLY A 76 -8.56 -20.83 6.40
N PHE A 77 -9.25 -19.93 5.69
CA PHE A 77 -9.71 -20.19 4.32
C PHE A 77 -8.62 -19.90 3.28
N LYS A 78 -8.68 -20.57 2.12
CA LYS A 78 -7.81 -20.27 0.97
C LYS A 78 -8.20 -18.94 0.37
N LEU A 79 -7.29 -17.97 0.39
CA LEU A 79 -7.51 -16.66 -0.23
C LEU A 79 -7.37 -16.80 -1.75
N PRO A 80 -8.36 -16.34 -2.55
CA PRO A 80 -8.20 -16.28 -4.00
C PRO A 80 -7.01 -15.40 -4.34
N SER A 81 -6.17 -15.86 -5.27
CA SER A 81 -4.92 -15.17 -5.65
C SER A 81 -5.14 -13.74 -6.12
N PHE A 82 -6.31 -13.44 -6.70
CA PHE A 82 -6.66 -12.10 -7.17
C PHE A 82 -7.13 -11.14 -6.06
N LEU A 83 -7.65 -11.67 -4.93
CA LEU A 83 -8.19 -10.86 -3.82
C LEU A 83 -7.20 -10.64 -2.69
N ARG A 84 -6.17 -11.49 -2.58
CA ARG A 84 -5.18 -11.44 -1.50
C ARG A 84 -4.50 -10.08 -1.38
N GLY A 85 -3.95 -9.57 -2.48
CA GLY A 85 -3.35 -8.24 -2.51
C GLY A 85 -4.31 -7.14 -2.07
N PHE A 86 -5.57 -7.21 -2.47
CA PHE A 86 -6.59 -6.22 -2.12
C PHE A 86 -6.92 -6.23 -0.62
N VAL A 87 -7.17 -7.39 -0.04
CA VAL A 87 -7.52 -7.52 1.37
C VAL A 87 -6.36 -7.04 2.26
N ILE A 88 -5.13 -7.48 1.97
CA ILE A 88 -3.95 -7.11 2.74
C ILE A 88 -3.63 -5.62 2.58
N GLY A 89 -3.68 -5.09 1.35
CA GLY A 89 -3.46 -3.67 1.08
C GLY A 89 -4.48 -2.78 1.78
N SER A 90 -5.75 -3.19 1.80
CA SER A 90 -6.81 -2.49 2.51
C SER A 90 -6.57 -2.51 4.02
N PHE A 91 -6.24 -3.68 4.58
CA PHE A 91 -6.01 -3.85 6.02
C PHE A 91 -4.85 -3.00 6.54
N ILE A 92 -3.71 -2.99 5.84
CA ILE A 92 -2.55 -2.16 6.23
C ILE A 92 -2.88 -0.66 6.09
N SER A 93 -3.70 -0.29 5.12
CA SER A 93 -4.14 1.09 4.91
C SER A 93 -5.14 1.58 5.95
N LEU A 94 -5.75 0.71 6.76
CA LEU A 94 -6.69 1.11 7.81
C LEU A 94 -6.02 2.05 8.82
N THR A 95 -4.77 1.79 9.20
CA THR A 95 -4.04 2.64 10.16
C THR A 95 -3.93 4.08 9.66
N LEU A 96 -3.54 4.26 8.39
CA LEU A 96 -3.46 5.55 7.72
C LEU A 96 -4.85 6.18 7.52
N ALA A 97 -5.84 5.37 7.14
CA ALA A 97 -7.21 5.83 6.94
C ALA A 97 -7.84 6.36 8.24
N ILE A 98 -7.60 5.68 9.37
CA ILE A 98 -8.05 6.11 10.70
C ILE A 98 -7.35 7.40 11.10
N GLY A 99 -6.02 7.47 10.95
CA GLY A 99 -5.25 8.69 11.24
C GLY A 99 -5.76 9.90 10.44
N ALA A 100 -6.01 9.71 9.14
CA ALA A 100 -6.55 10.76 8.28
C ALA A 100 -8.00 11.13 8.64
N ALA A 101 -8.84 10.16 9.02
CA ALA A 101 -10.22 10.44 9.44
C ALA A 101 -10.28 11.23 10.75
N MET A 102 -9.37 10.96 11.69
CA MET A 102 -9.28 11.66 12.98
C MET A 102 -8.64 13.04 12.88
N GLY A 103 -7.89 13.33 11.80
CA GLY A 103 -7.16 14.58 11.59
C GLY A 103 -7.99 15.83 11.26
N GLY A 104 -9.29 15.85 11.57
CA GLY A 104 -10.14 17.04 11.41
C GLY A 104 -10.64 17.31 9.98
N ASN A 105 -10.72 16.28 9.13
CA ASN A 105 -11.29 16.42 7.79
C ASN A 105 -12.80 16.73 7.82
N ASN A 106 -13.28 17.57 6.90
CA ASN A 106 -14.71 17.89 6.76
C ASN A 106 -15.57 16.67 6.35
N GLU A 107 -14.97 15.69 5.68
CA GLU A 107 -15.64 14.46 5.21
C GLU A 107 -14.86 13.19 5.65
N PRO A 108 -14.75 12.90 6.96
CA PRO A 108 -13.83 11.90 7.49
C PRO A 108 -14.14 10.48 6.99
N ILE A 109 -15.43 10.15 6.83
CA ILE A 109 -15.90 8.84 6.33
C ILE A 109 -15.47 8.63 4.87
N LYS A 110 -15.56 9.67 4.04
CA LYS A 110 -15.17 9.58 2.62
C LYS A 110 -13.66 9.41 2.49
N THR A 111 -12.88 10.18 3.24
CA THR A 111 -11.42 10.04 3.28
C THR A 111 -10.99 8.65 3.74
N PHE A 112 -11.66 8.11 4.76
CA PHE A 112 -11.42 6.75 5.25
C PHE A 112 -11.58 5.69 4.15
N TRP A 113 -12.73 5.71 3.45
CA TRP A 113 -13.01 4.73 2.40
C TRP A 113 -12.10 4.88 1.19
N ILE A 114 -11.81 6.13 0.77
CA ILE A 114 -10.88 6.38 -0.35
C ILE A 114 -9.51 5.80 -0.01
N LEU A 115 -8.93 6.13 1.14
CA LEU A 115 -7.59 5.64 1.52
C LEU A 115 -7.53 4.12 1.64
N THR A 116 -8.58 3.50 2.20
CA THR A 116 -8.69 2.05 2.34
C THR A 116 -8.76 1.36 0.98
N ILE A 117 -9.65 1.82 0.10
CA ILE A 117 -9.84 1.26 -1.25
C ILE A 117 -8.58 1.47 -2.10
N THR A 118 -7.96 2.65 -2.05
CA THR A 118 -6.69 2.92 -2.74
C THR A 118 -5.59 1.97 -2.27
N GLY A 119 -5.52 1.73 -0.96
CA GLY A 119 -4.64 0.72 -0.36
C GLY A 119 -4.83 -0.67 -0.95
N GLY A 120 -6.09 -1.10 -1.03
CA GLY A 120 -6.45 -2.39 -1.64
C GLY A 120 -6.09 -2.46 -3.12
N ILE A 121 -6.38 -1.43 -3.91
CA ILE A 121 -6.04 -1.38 -5.34
C ILE A 121 -4.52 -1.48 -5.54
N ILE A 122 -3.73 -0.72 -4.77
CA ILE A 122 -2.26 -0.76 -4.85
C ILE A 122 -1.76 -2.15 -4.47
N GLY A 123 -2.27 -2.73 -3.37
CA GLY A 123 -1.89 -4.09 -2.96
C GLY A 123 -2.22 -5.15 -4.01
N LEU A 124 -3.36 -5.02 -4.70
CA LEU A 124 -3.75 -5.90 -5.81
C LEU A 124 -2.78 -5.75 -7.00
N ILE A 125 -2.44 -4.52 -7.39
CA ILE A 125 -1.49 -4.27 -8.50
C ILE A 125 -0.13 -4.90 -8.18
N ILE A 126 0.39 -4.68 -6.97
CA ILE A 126 1.66 -5.25 -6.52
C ILE A 126 1.60 -6.78 -6.56
N ASP A 127 0.51 -7.40 -6.06
CA ASP A 127 0.39 -8.85 -6.06
C ASP A 127 0.37 -9.43 -7.47
N VAL A 128 -0.34 -8.79 -8.41
CA VAL A 128 -0.37 -9.21 -9.83
C VAL A 128 1.02 -9.14 -10.46
N ILE A 129 1.76 -8.04 -10.24
CA ILE A 129 3.11 -7.86 -10.78
C ILE A 129 4.07 -8.90 -10.19
N LEU A 130 4.08 -9.05 -8.87
CA LEU A 130 4.95 -10.00 -8.17
C LEU A 130 4.66 -11.45 -8.53
N THR A 131 3.39 -11.77 -8.75
CA THR A 131 2.96 -13.10 -9.20
C THR A 131 3.50 -13.43 -10.59
N LYS A 132 3.48 -12.46 -11.51
CA LYS A 132 4.03 -12.64 -12.85
C LYS A 132 5.55 -12.79 -12.85
N ILE A 133 6.26 -12.09 -11.97
CA ILE A 133 7.73 -12.09 -11.93
C ILE A 133 8.29 -13.28 -11.14
N ALA A 134 7.69 -13.61 -9.99
CA ALA A 134 8.27 -14.54 -9.02
C ALA A 134 7.47 -15.85 -8.81
N GLY A 135 6.36 -16.07 -9.53
CA GLY A 135 5.51 -17.28 -9.41
C GLY A 135 4.53 -17.19 -8.24
N GLN A 136 3.92 -18.29 -7.77
CA GLN A 136 3.11 -18.37 -6.54
C GLN A 136 3.22 -19.75 -5.87
N GLY A 137 3.06 -19.81 -4.54
CA GLY A 137 2.91 -21.09 -3.82
C GLY A 137 4.07 -22.07 -4.03
N ALA A 138 3.78 -23.24 -4.60
CA ALA A 138 4.76 -24.30 -4.84
C ALA A 138 5.89 -23.89 -5.80
N ASP A 139 5.65 -22.90 -6.65
CA ASP A 139 6.66 -22.38 -7.59
C ASP A 139 7.75 -21.55 -6.90
N LEU A 140 7.55 -21.19 -5.64
CA LEU A 140 8.51 -20.44 -4.81
C LEU A 140 9.53 -21.34 -4.08
N LYS A 141 9.37 -22.68 -4.16
CA LYS A 141 10.34 -23.65 -3.62
C LYS A 141 11.60 -23.73 -4.47
#